data_AF-A0A2K5ZKM4-F1
#
_entry.id   AF-A0A2K5ZKM4-F1
#
_cell.length_a   1.000
_cell.length_b   1.000
_cell.length_c   1.000
_cell.angle_alpha   90.00
_cell.angle_beta   90.00
_cell.angle_gamma   90.00
#
_symmetry.space_group_name_H-M   'P 1'
#
loop_
_entity.id
_entity.type
_entity.pdbx_description
1 polymer ?
#
loop_
_entity_poly.entity_id
_entity_poly.type
_entity_poly.pdbx_seq_one_letter_code
_entity_poly.pdbx_strand_id
1 'polypeptide(L)'
;MNSFNTDEDTKKILQKYNHCRVKIYTFNQSRYPRINKESLLPVAKDVSYSGENTEAWYPPGHGDIYASFYNSGLLDTFIGEGKEYIFVSNIDNLGATVDLYILNHLMNPPNGKRCEFVMEVTNKTRADVKGGTLTQYEGKLRLVEIAQVPKAHVDEFKSVSKFKIFNTNNLWISLAAVKRLQEQNAIDMEIIVNPKTLDGGLNVIQLETAVGAAIKSFENSLGINVPRSRFLPVKTTSDLLLVI
;
A
#
# COMPACT_ATOMS: atom_id res chain seq x y z
N MET A 1 0.26 -7.86 6.94
CA MET A 1 0.86 -6.67 7.60
C MET A 1 -0.16 -6.14 8.58
N ASN A 2 0.18 -6.12 9.87
CA ASN A 2 -0.68 -5.59 10.93
C ASN A 2 -0.24 -4.16 11.31
N SER A 3 -0.99 -3.54 12.21
CA SER A 3 -0.59 -2.31 12.90
C SER A 3 -0.61 -2.54 14.41
N PHE A 4 -0.05 -1.64 15.19
CA PHE A 4 -0.20 -1.66 16.66
C PHE A 4 -1.66 -1.60 17.13
N ASN A 5 -2.61 -1.15 16.28
CA ASN A 5 -4.04 -1.16 16.57
C ASN A 5 -4.72 -2.50 16.26
N THR A 6 -4.10 -3.37 15.48
CA THR A 6 -4.74 -4.58 14.96
C THR A 6 -3.99 -5.87 15.26
N ASP A 7 -2.70 -5.79 15.62
CA ASP A 7 -1.82 -6.96 15.69
C ASP A 7 -2.26 -7.98 16.75
N GLU A 8 -2.51 -7.52 17.98
CA GLU A 8 -2.96 -8.37 19.08
C GLU A 8 -4.32 -9.02 18.79
N ASP A 9 -5.29 -8.24 18.32
CA ASP A 9 -6.63 -8.75 18.04
C ASP A 9 -6.63 -9.72 16.85
N THR A 10 -5.81 -9.45 15.82
CA THR A 10 -5.60 -10.39 14.70
C THR A 10 -5.01 -11.71 15.21
N LYS A 11 -3.95 -11.66 16.04
CA LYS A 11 -3.30 -12.86 16.60
C LYS A 11 -4.26 -13.71 17.43
N LYS A 12 -5.14 -13.10 18.23
CA LYS A 12 -6.15 -13.82 19.03
C LYS A 12 -7.07 -14.68 18.16
N ILE A 13 -7.53 -14.16 17.02
CA ILE A 13 -8.49 -14.87 16.16
C ILE A 13 -7.83 -15.85 15.18
N LEU A 14 -6.52 -15.73 14.92
CA LEU A 14 -5.80 -16.60 13.99
C LEU A 14 -5.84 -18.08 14.37
N GLN A 15 -6.02 -18.40 15.66
CA GLN A 15 -6.15 -19.76 16.17
C GLN A 15 -7.27 -20.55 15.50
N LYS A 16 -8.32 -19.86 14.98
CA LYS A 16 -9.42 -20.49 14.23
C LYS A 16 -8.97 -21.20 12.96
N TYR A 17 -7.82 -20.81 12.40
CA TYR A 17 -7.29 -21.35 11.16
C TYR A 17 -6.19 -22.41 11.37
N ASN A 18 -5.93 -22.84 12.60
CA ASN A 18 -4.88 -23.84 12.90
C ASN A 18 -5.09 -25.19 12.19
N HIS A 19 -6.35 -25.54 11.90
CA HIS A 19 -6.70 -26.77 11.17
C HIS A 19 -6.88 -26.53 9.66
N CYS A 20 -6.75 -25.29 9.19
CA CYS A 20 -6.80 -24.97 7.77
C CYS A 20 -5.44 -25.26 7.14
N ARG A 21 -5.43 -25.81 5.91
CA ARG A 21 -4.20 -26.11 5.17
C ARG A 21 -3.60 -24.84 4.54
N VAL A 22 -3.23 -23.88 5.38
CA VAL A 22 -2.60 -22.61 4.99
C VAL A 22 -1.63 -22.17 6.08
N LYS A 23 -0.43 -21.72 5.69
CA LYS A 23 0.52 -21.13 6.62
C LYS A 23 0.27 -19.63 6.68
N ILE A 24 -0.09 -19.13 7.86
CA ILE A 24 -0.37 -17.70 8.08
C ILE A 24 0.78 -17.09 8.87
N TYR A 25 1.34 -15.99 8.34
CA TYR A 25 2.40 -15.22 8.98
C TYR A 25 1.91 -13.82 9.26
N THR A 26 2.38 -13.23 10.36
CA THR A 26 2.08 -11.85 10.72
C THR A 26 3.37 -11.09 10.99
N PHE A 27 3.40 -9.85 10.57
CA PHE A 27 4.40 -8.87 10.97
C PHE A 27 3.71 -7.54 11.19
N ASN A 28 4.21 -6.76 12.14
CA ASN A 28 3.68 -5.45 12.46
C ASN A 28 4.44 -4.39 11.67
N GLN A 29 3.72 -3.37 11.20
CA GLN A 29 4.35 -2.21 10.57
C GLN A 29 4.92 -1.26 11.62
N SER A 30 5.72 -0.29 11.20
CA SER A 30 6.29 0.75 12.04
C SER A 30 5.22 1.60 12.73
N ARG A 31 5.62 2.30 13.79
CA ARG A 31 4.77 3.24 14.54
C ARG A 31 5.52 4.55 14.73
N TYR A 32 5.01 5.64 14.16
CA TYR A 32 5.66 6.96 14.20
C TYR A 32 4.89 7.94 15.09
N PRO A 33 5.59 8.90 15.74
CA PRO A 33 4.93 9.92 16.55
C PRO A 33 4.33 10.98 15.64
N ARG A 34 3.08 11.37 15.93
CA ARG A 34 2.41 12.51 15.30
C ARG A 34 3.19 13.79 15.59
N ILE A 35 3.16 14.72 14.65
CA ILE A 35 3.90 15.98 14.73
C ILE A 35 2.89 17.10 14.98
N ASN A 36 3.12 17.98 15.94
CA ASN A 36 2.27 19.15 16.13
C ASN A 36 2.40 20.10 14.93
N LYS A 37 1.28 20.62 14.43
CA LYS A 37 1.26 21.40 13.18
C LYS A 37 1.99 22.73 13.30
N GLU A 38 1.91 23.37 14.46
CA GLU A 38 2.49 24.69 14.70
C GLU A 38 3.97 24.61 15.12
N SER A 39 4.32 23.72 16.05
CA SER A 39 5.68 23.60 16.57
C SER A 39 6.59 22.72 15.72
N LEU A 40 6.04 21.87 14.86
CA LEU A 40 6.75 20.84 14.08
C LEU A 40 7.54 19.85 14.95
N LEU A 41 7.19 19.72 16.23
CA LEU A 41 7.78 18.77 17.16
C LEU A 41 6.85 17.56 17.40
N PRO A 42 7.40 16.39 17.80
CA PRO A 42 6.60 15.24 18.17
C PRO A 42 5.59 15.58 19.29
N VAL A 43 4.37 15.09 19.15
CA VAL A 43 3.32 15.17 20.18
C VAL A 43 3.58 14.16 21.29
N ALA A 44 4.15 13.00 20.94
CA ALA A 44 4.49 11.96 21.91
C ALA A 44 5.56 12.47 22.87
N LYS A 45 5.28 12.42 24.17
CA LYS A 45 6.22 12.83 25.23
C LYS A 45 7.20 11.72 25.60
N ASP A 46 6.76 10.47 25.44
CA ASP A 46 7.52 9.27 25.73
C ASP A 46 7.05 8.12 24.83
N VAL A 47 7.73 6.97 24.92
CA VAL A 47 7.49 5.78 24.08
C VAL A 47 6.29 4.94 24.57
N SER A 48 5.77 5.21 25.77
CA SER A 48 4.68 4.44 26.36
C SER A 48 3.41 4.53 25.52
N TYR A 49 2.63 3.46 25.51
CA TYR A 49 1.37 3.42 24.76
C TYR A 49 0.22 3.25 25.76
N SER A 50 -0.03 4.28 26.55
CA SER A 50 -1.08 4.32 27.57
C SER A 50 -1.70 5.71 27.68
N GLY A 51 -2.97 5.76 28.10
CA GLY A 51 -3.71 7.00 28.30
C GLY A 51 -3.75 7.88 27.05
N GLU A 52 -3.55 9.19 27.22
CA GLU A 52 -3.52 10.18 26.13
C GLU A 52 -2.42 9.91 25.09
N ASN A 53 -1.36 9.16 25.44
CA ASN A 53 -0.25 8.91 24.52
C ASN A 53 -0.63 7.90 23.43
N THR A 54 -1.75 7.16 23.54
CA THR A 54 -2.21 6.28 22.44
C THR A 54 -2.56 7.06 21.19
N GLU A 55 -3.08 8.29 21.35
CA GLU A 55 -3.36 9.20 20.24
C GLU A 55 -2.13 9.98 19.78
N ALA A 56 -0.96 9.80 20.39
CA ALA A 56 0.24 10.45 19.92
C ALA A 56 0.91 9.70 18.76
N TRP A 57 0.49 8.47 18.47
CA TRP A 57 1.13 7.59 17.48
C TRP A 57 0.24 7.29 16.28
N TYR A 58 0.84 6.98 15.13
CA TYR A 58 0.14 6.57 13.92
C TYR A 58 0.97 5.56 13.10
N PRO A 59 0.32 4.69 12.30
CA PRO A 59 1.02 3.89 11.30
C PRO A 59 1.42 4.78 10.11
N PRO A 60 2.65 4.71 9.59
CA PRO A 60 3.16 5.62 8.55
C PRO A 60 2.65 5.31 7.12
N GLY A 61 1.42 4.83 7.01
CA GLY A 61 0.81 4.42 5.75
C GLY A 61 1.37 3.11 5.20
N HIS A 62 0.77 2.64 4.11
CA HIS A 62 1.07 1.32 3.55
C HIS A 62 2.44 1.22 2.86
N GLY A 63 3.15 2.33 2.60
CA GLY A 63 4.50 2.30 2.02
C GLY A 63 5.56 1.69 2.97
N ASP A 64 5.29 1.66 4.27
CA ASP A 64 6.19 1.04 5.26
C ASP A 64 6.31 -0.48 5.13
N ILE A 65 5.50 -1.11 4.28
CA ILE A 65 5.58 -2.54 3.97
C ILE A 65 7.01 -2.97 3.61
N TYR A 66 7.78 -2.18 2.85
CA TYR A 66 9.12 -2.58 2.42
C TYR A 66 10.09 -2.71 3.60
N ALA A 67 10.14 -1.69 4.45
CA ALA A 67 11.02 -1.66 5.62
C ALA A 67 10.58 -2.70 6.67
N SER A 68 9.29 -2.73 7.01
CA SER A 68 8.76 -3.63 8.04
C SER A 68 8.80 -5.10 7.63
N PHE A 69 8.55 -5.41 6.35
CA PHE A 69 8.67 -6.78 5.86
C PHE A 69 10.12 -7.26 5.82
N TYR A 70 11.06 -6.40 5.41
CA TYR A 70 12.49 -6.67 5.49
C TYR A 70 12.94 -6.93 6.94
N ASN A 71 12.62 -6.00 7.86
CA ASN A 71 13.01 -6.08 9.27
C ASN A 71 12.38 -7.26 10.02
N SER A 72 11.25 -7.78 9.54
CA SER A 72 10.60 -8.97 10.12
C SER A 72 11.38 -10.27 9.89
N GLY A 73 12.34 -10.30 8.96
CA GLY A 73 13.03 -11.52 8.52
C GLY A 73 12.19 -12.44 7.63
N LEU A 74 10.90 -12.15 7.43
CA LEU A 74 10.03 -12.93 6.55
C LEU A 74 10.43 -12.82 5.08
N LEU A 75 10.95 -11.66 4.65
CA LEU A 75 11.47 -11.48 3.30
C LEU A 75 12.55 -12.53 2.98
N ASP A 76 13.57 -12.62 3.83
CA ASP A 76 14.67 -13.57 3.67
C ASP A 76 14.20 -15.02 3.81
N THR A 77 13.26 -15.27 4.73
CA THR A 77 12.64 -16.58 4.90
C THR A 77 11.97 -17.04 3.61
N PHE A 78 11.11 -16.21 3.01
CA PHE A 78 10.39 -16.58 1.79
C PHE A 78 11.29 -16.68 0.57
N ILE A 79 12.31 -15.82 0.45
CA ILE A 79 13.33 -15.98 -0.59
C ILE A 79 14.07 -17.32 -0.41
N GLY A 80 14.46 -17.67 0.82
CA GLY A 80 15.10 -18.95 1.14
C GLY A 80 14.22 -20.18 0.89
N GLU A 81 12.90 -20.03 1.01
CA GLU A 81 11.90 -21.05 0.63
C GLU A 81 11.64 -21.13 -0.89
N GLY A 82 12.34 -20.34 -1.70
CA GLY A 82 12.21 -20.31 -3.16
C GLY A 82 11.01 -19.52 -3.68
N LYS A 83 10.48 -18.56 -2.91
CA LYS A 83 9.43 -17.65 -3.39
C LYS A 83 10.06 -16.51 -4.19
N GLU A 84 9.50 -16.21 -5.37
CA GLU A 84 10.01 -15.14 -6.25
C GLU A 84 9.20 -13.84 -6.17
N TYR A 85 7.88 -13.94 -6.00
CA TYR A 85 6.96 -12.79 -5.99
C TYR A 85 6.07 -12.78 -4.76
N ILE A 86 5.64 -11.58 -4.37
CA ILE A 86 4.53 -11.33 -3.45
C ILE A 86 3.37 -10.66 -4.17
N PHE A 87 2.16 -11.04 -3.77
CA PHE A 87 0.94 -10.33 -4.14
C PHE A 87 0.45 -9.54 -2.93
N VAL A 88 0.29 -8.23 -3.10
CA VAL A 88 -0.15 -7.28 -2.06
C VAL A 88 -1.49 -6.72 -2.46
N SER A 89 -2.46 -6.77 -1.55
CA SER A 89 -3.79 -6.20 -1.73
C SER A 89 -4.40 -5.80 -0.38
N ASN A 90 -5.46 -5.00 -0.42
CA ASN A 90 -6.22 -4.66 0.77
C ASN A 90 -7.19 -5.80 1.12
N ILE A 91 -7.28 -6.17 2.41
CA ILE A 91 -8.21 -7.19 2.89
C ILE A 91 -9.69 -6.82 2.68
N ASP A 92 -9.99 -5.53 2.57
CA ASP A 92 -11.33 -5.02 2.25
C ASP A 92 -11.67 -5.05 0.76
N ASN A 93 -10.69 -5.36 -0.12
CA ASN A 93 -10.94 -5.56 -1.54
C ASN A 93 -11.24 -7.04 -1.81
N LEU A 94 -12.53 -7.38 -1.85
CA LEU A 94 -12.98 -8.76 -2.09
C LEU A 94 -12.67 -9.27 -3.50
N GLY A 95 -12.42 -8.35 -4.46
CA GLY A 95 -12.05 -8.71 -5.82
C GLY A 95 -10.58 -9.13 -5.98
N ALA A 96 -9.74 -8.87 -4.98
CA ALA A 96 -8.30 -9.12 -5.04
C ALA A 96 -7.96 -10.60 -4.78
N THR A 97 -8.25 -11.46 -5.75
CA THR A 97 -7.88 -12.89 -5.72
C THR A 97 -6.56 -13.15 -6.45
N VAL A 98 -5.91 -14.29 -6.21
CA VAL A 98 -4.71 -14.68 -6.96
C VAL A 98 -5.10 -15.03 -8.41
N ASP A 99 -4.70 -14.19 -9.37
CA ASP A 99 -4.97 -14.39 -10.79
C ASP A 99 -3.85 -15.21 -11.45
N LEU A 100 -4.19 -16.39 -11.97
CA LEU A 100 -3.21 -17.28 -12.58
C LEU A 100 -2.72 -16.81 -13.95
N TYR A 101 -3.48 -15.98 -14.67
CA TYR A 101 -3.04 -15.43 -15.95
C TYR A 101 -2.00 -14.33 -15.73
N ILE A 102 -2.24 -13.45 -14.75
CA ILE A 102 -1.27 -12.43 -14.34
C ILE A 102 0.00 -13.12 -13.81
N LEU A 103 -0.16 -14.10 -12.92
CA LEU A 103 0.97 -14.87 -12.39
C LEU A 103 1.77 -15.57 -13.50
N ASN A 104 1.09 -16.18 -14.47
CA ASN A 104 1.74 -16.82 -15.61
C ASN A 104 2.52 -15.80 -16.46
N HIS A 105 1.97 -14.61 -16.68
CA HIS A 105 2.67 -13.54 -17.40
C HIS A 105 3.95 -13.07 -16.67
N LEU A 106 3.91 -13.02 -15.34
CA LEU A 106 5.05 -12.64 -14.49
C LEU A 106 6.16 -13.71 -14.46
N MET A 107 5.77 -14.98 -14.33
CA MET A 107 6.71 -16.10 -14.21
C MET A 107 7.25 -16.57 -15.57
N ASN A 108 6.43 -16.47 -16.62
CA ASN A 108 6.76 -16.88 -17.99
C ASN A 108 6.65 -15.70 -18.97
N PRO A 109 7.50 -14.66 -18.83
CA PRO A 109 7.43 -13.49 -19.70
C PRO A 109 7.81 -13.87 -21.14
N PRO A 110 7.04 -13.44 -22.16
CA PRO A 110 7.20 -13.89 -23.55
C PRO A 110 8.58 -13.56 -24.15
N ASN A 111 9.22 -12.50 -23.66
CA ASN A 111 10.53 -12.04 -24.14
C ASN A 111 11.67 -12.28 -23.14
N GLY A 112 11.43 -13.11 -22.11
CA GLY A 112 12.40 -13.37 -21.04
C GLY A 112 12.63 -12.19 -20.07
N LYS A 113 12.01 -11.03 -20.30
CA LYS A 113 12.11 -9.86 -19.43
C LYS A 113 11.19 -10.00 -18.21
N ARG A 114 11.78 -10.22 -17.04
CA ARG A 114 11.06 -10.22 -15.77
C ARG A 114 10.65 -8.80 -15.37
N CYS A 115 9.41 -8.64 -14.91
CA CYS A 115 8.90 -7.38 -14.37
C CYS A 115 9.08 -7.40 -12.85
N GLU A 116 9.78 -6.43 -12.28
CA GLU A 116 10.01 -6.43 -10.83
C GLU A 116 8.81 -5.90 -10.03
N PHE A 117 7.96 -5.10 -10.67
CA PHE A 117 6.80 -4.49 -10.05
C PHE A 117 5.66 -4.36 -11.05
N VAL A 118 4.51 -4.92 -10.72
CA VAL A 118 3.30 -4.83 -11.53
C VAL A 118 2.15 -4.31 -10.70
N MET A 119 1.47 -3.29 -11.24
CA MET A 119 0.30 -2.68 -10.63
C MET A 119 -0.94 -3.00 -11.47
N GLU A 120 -1.94 -3.62 -10.85
CA GLU A 120 -3.25 -3.74 -11.47
C GLU A 120 -3.95 -2.38 -11.44
N VAL A 121 -4.33 -1.89 -12.60
CA VAL A 121 -5.13 -0.67 -12.77
C VAL A 121 -6.49 -1.04 -13.35
N THR A 122 -7.52 -0.24 -13.12
CA THR A 122 -8.83 -0.46 -13.72
C THR A 122 -9.37 0.82 -14.35
N ASN A 123 -10.33 0.70 -15.26
CA ASN A 123 -10.95 1.88 -15.88
C ASN A 123 -11.62 2.76 -14.82
N LYS A 124 -11.34 4.06 -14.86
CA LYS A 124 -11.86 5.05 -13.92
C LYS A 124 -13.34 5.33 -14.17
N THR A 125 -14.14 5.32 -13.11
CA THR A 125 -15.54 5.70 -13.11
C THR A 125 -15.73 7.02 -12.37
N ARG A 126 -16.95 7.58 -12.43
CA ARG A 126 -17.28 8.80 -11.67
C ARG A 126 -17.21 8.62 -10.15
N ALA A 127 -17.25 7.38 -9.65
CA ALA A 127 -17.12 7.08 -8.23
C ALA A 127 -15.65 7.12 -7.75
N ASP A 128 -14.69 6.93 -8.66
CA ASP A 128 -13.26 6.86 -8.33
C ASP A 128 -12.63 8.26 -8.32
N VAL A 129 -13.13 9.12 -7.43
CA VAL A 129 -12.71 10.52 -7.28
C VAL A 129 -11.48 10.70 -6.38
N LYS A 130 -11.13 9.69 -5.57
CA LYS A 130 -10.01 9.73 -4.62
C LYS A 130 -9.07 8.55 -4.89
N GLY A 131 -7.80 8.86 -5.10
CA GLY A 131 -6.71 7.90 -5.34
C GLY A 131 -5.86 8.31 -6.55
N GLY A 132 -4.87 7.47 -6.86
CA GLY A 132 -3.88 7.76 -7.88
C GLY A 132 -4.15 7.14 -9.25
N THR A 133 -3.49 7.71 -10.25
CA THR A 133 -3.40 7.16 -11.61
C THR A 133 -1.94 6.87 -11.95
N LEU A 134 -1.73 5.89 -12.81
CA LEU A 134 -0.42 5.62 -13.35
C LEU A 134 -0.10 6.63 -14.46
N THR A 135 1.10 7.20 -14.43
CA THR A 135 1.61 8.11 -15.46
C THR A 135 3.03 7.71 -15.85
N GLN A 136 3.51 8.27 -16.95
CA GLN A 136 4.93 8.21 -17.31
C GLN A 136 5.58 9.56 -16.98
N TYR A 137 6.68 9.52 -16.26
CA TYR A 137 7.43 10.71 -15.86
C TYR A 137 8.92 10.36 -15.85
N GLU A 138 9.76 11.19 -16.48
CA GLU A 138 11.21 10.97 -16.60
C GLU A 138 11.58 9.56 -17.12
N GLY A 139 10.79 9.04 -18.08
CA GLY A 139 11.03 7.75 -18.72
C GLY A 139 10.61 6.52 -17.92
N LYS A 140 10.18 6.67 -16.65
CA LYS A 140 9.67 5.57 -15.81
C LYS A 140 8.17 5.72 -15.51
N LEU A 141 7.52 4.61 -15.17
CA LEU A 141 6.15 4.64 -14.65
C LEU A 141 6.16 5.14 -13.21
N ARG A 142 5.18 6.00 -12.89
CA ARG A 142 5.01 6.60 -11.56
C ARG A 142 3.54 6.63 -11.20
N LEU A 143 3.23 6.35 -9.93
CA LEU A 143 1.91 6.59 -9.38
C LEU A 143 1.81 8.06 -8.97
N VAL A 144 0.87 8.78 -9.54
CA VAL A 144 0.56 10.16 -9.14
C VAL A 144 -0.72 10.14 -8.35
N GLU A 145 -0.65 10.61 -7.11
CA GLU A 145 -1.81 10.81 -6.23
C GLU A 145 -2.37 12.22 -6.36
N ILE A 146 -3.67 12.41 -6.10
CA ILE A 146 -4.31 13.73 -6.16
C ILE A 146 -3.63 14.78 -5.27
N ALA A 147 -3.05 14.35 -4.13
CA ALA A 147 -2.34 15.23 -3.19
C ALA A 147 -1.06 15.84 -3.80
N GLN A 148 -0.51 15.22 -4.85
CA GLN A 148 0.68 15.70 -5.56
C GLN A 148 0.34 16.68 -6.70
N VAL A 149 -0.95 16.83 -7.03
CA VAL A 149 -1.40 17.64 -8.15
C VAL A 149 -1.64 19.09 -7.69
N PRO A 150 -1.03 20.10 -8.36
CA PRO A 150 -1.30 21.50 -8.04
C PRO A 150 -2.78 21.84 -8.15
N LYS A 151 -3.29 22.69 -7.25
CA LYS A 151 -4.72 23.05 -7.16
C LYS A 151 -5.33 23.49 -8.49
N ALA A 152 -4.57 24.18 -9.34
CA ALA A 152 -5.00 24.66 -10.66
C ALA A 152 -5.33 23.52 -11.66
N HIS A 153 -4.78 22.32 -11.46
CA HIS A 153 -4.91 21.18 -12.37
C HIS A 153 -5.68 20.00 -11.76
N VAL A 154 -6.28 20.17 -10.58
CA VAL A 154 -7.00 19.09 -9.88
C VAL A 154 -8.21 18.61 -10.69
N ASP A 155 -8.97 19.52 -11.31
CA ASP A 155 -10.15 19.15 -12.10
C ASP A 155 -9.76 18.40 -13.38
N GLU A 156 -8.62 18.77 -13.95
CA GLU A 156 -8.02 18.07 -15.07
C GLU A 156 -7.62 16.64 -14.69
N PHE A 157 -6.99 16.47 -13.52
CA PHE A 157 -6.60 15.16 -12.99
C PHE A 157 -7.80 14.28 -12.64
N LYS A 158 -8.89 14.88 -12.16
CA LYS A 158 -10.16 14.17 -11.91
C LYS A 158 -10.83 13.72 -13.22
N SER A 159 -10.56 14.40 -14.34
CA SER A 159 -11.19 14.07 -15.61
C SER A 159 -10.86 12.65 -16.09
N VAL A 160 -11.92 11.85 -16.27
CA VAL A 160 -11.86 10.51 -16.87
C VAL A 160 -11.46 10.53 -18.35
N SER A 161 -11.54 11.69 -19.02
CA SER A 161 -11.12 11.81 -20.42
C SER A 161 -9.60 11.81 -20.58
N LYS A 162 -8.88 12.38 -19.61
CA LYS A 162 -7.41 12.45 -19.59
C LYS A 162 -6.80 11.23 -18.91
N PHE A 163 -7.26 10.93 -17.70
CA PHE A 163 -6.78 9.78 -16.94
C PHE A 163 -7.88 8.71 -16.91
N LYS A 164 -7.74 7.74 -17.80
CA LYS A 164 -8.75 6.68 -18.03
C LYS A 164 -8.65 5.52 -17.03
N ILE A 165 -7.54 5.43 -16.31
CA ILE A 165 -7.22 4.32 -15.42
C ILE A 165 -7.03 4.80 -13.98
N PHE A 166 -7.16 3.87 -13.04
CA PHE A 166 -7.10 4.11 -11.60
C PHE A 166 -6.37 2.95 -10.92
N ASN A 167 -5.52 3.25 -9.93
CA ASN A 167 -4.78 2.23 -9.17
C ASN A 167 -5.72 1.42 -8.26
N THR A 168 -5.74 0.10 -8.43
CA THR A 168 -6.56 -0.79 -7.58
C THR A 168 -5.93 -1.11 -6.22
N ASN A 169 -4.63 -0.78 -6.07
CA ASN A 169 -3.78 -1.21 -4.96
C ASN A 169 -3.58 -2.74 -4.87
N ASN A 170 -3.86 -3.47 -5.95
CA ASN A 170 -3.43 -4.87 -6.12
C ASN A 170 -2.07 -4.86 -6.85
N LEU A 171 -1.03 -5.34 -6.17
CA LEU A 171 0.35 -5.21 -6.61
C LEU A 171 1.06 -6.56 -6.60
N TRP A 172 1.89 -6.80 -7.61
CA TRP A 172 2.75 -7.96 -7.70
C TRP A 172 4.20 -7.49 -7.70
N ILE A 173 5.00 -7.93 -6.73
CA ILE A 173 6.33 -7.38 -6.50
C ILE A 173 7.34 -8.51 -6.35
N SER A 174 8.48 -8.40 -7.04
CA SER A 174 9.60 -9.33 -6.91
C SER A 174 10.26 -9.20 -5.54
N LEU A 175 10.35 -10.31 -4.82
CA LEU A 175 10.99 -10.38 -3.49
C LEU A 175 12.48 -10.02 -3.58
N ALA A 176 13.17 -10.51 -4.61
CA ALA A 176 14.59 -10.21 -4.83
C ALA A 176 14.83 -8.71 -5.09
N ALA A 177 13.93 -8.06 -5.83
CA ALA A 177 14.01 -6.62 -6.09
C ALA A 177 13.75 -5.80 -4.81
N VAL A 178 12.77 -6.21 -4.00
CA VAL A 178 12.52 -5.58 -2.68
C VAL A 178 13.77 -5.66 -1.81
N LYS A 179 14.38 -6.84 -1.67
CA LYS A 179 15.61 -7.02 -0.86
C LYS A 179 16.74 -6.10 -1.37
N ARG A 180 17.04 -6.17 -2.66
CA ARG A 180 18.10 -5.36 -3.29
C ARG A 180 17.89 -3.87 -3.08
N LEU A 181 16.68 -3.36 -3.36
CA LEU A 181 16.40 -1.92 -3.27
C LEU A 181 16.34 -1.44 -1.81
N GLN A 182 15.84 -2.28 -0.89
CA GLN A 182 15.79 -1.94 0.54
C GLN A 182 17.18 -1.88 1.17
N GLU A 183 18.06 -2.85 0.87
CA GLU A 183 19.46 -2.86 1.36
C GLU A 183 20.28 -1.67 0.83
N GLN A 184 19.96 -1.22 -0.38
CA GLN A 184 20.59 -0.06 -1.02
C GLN A 184 19.96 1.27 -0.60
N ASN A 185 18.88 1.26 0.19
CA ASN A 185 18.04 2.44 0.46
C ASN A 185 17.61 3.18 -0.83
N ALA A 186 17.35 2.44 -1.91
CA ALA A 186 17.01 2.95 -3.24
C ALA A 186 15.49 3.00 -3.50
N ILE A 187 14.68 2.55 -2.54
CA ILE A 187 13.22 2.68 -2.59
C ILE A 187 12.86 4.14 -2.29
N ASP A 188 12.34 4.82 -3.30
CA ASP A 188 11.94 6.22 -3.22
C ASP A 188 10.41 6.32 -3.36
N MET A 189 9.78 7.08 -2.47
CA MET A 189 8.33 7.24 -2.41
C MET A 189 8.01 8.68 -2.04
N GLU A 190 6.96 9.24 -2.65
CA GLU A 190 6.51 10.58 -2.27
C GLU A 190 5.94 10.58 -0.86
N ILE A 191 6.36 11.58 -0.08
CA ILE A 191 5.81 11.85 1.25
C ILE A 191 4.40 12.40 1.10
N ILE A 192 3.46 11.80 1.81
CA ILE A 192 2.08 12.24 1.93
C ILE A 192 1.94 12.92 3.28
N VAL A 193 1.65 14.22 3.26
CA VAL A 193 1.38 15.01 4.46
C VAL A 193 -0.12 14.96 4.73
N ASN A 194 -0.53 14.36 5.84
CA ASN A 194 -1.92 14.16 6.22
C ASN A 194 -2.25 15.00 7.48
N PRO A 195 -2.86 16.19 7.33
CA PRO A 195 -3.31 16.99 8.46
C PRO A 195 -4.48 16.31 9.17
N LYS A 196 -4.43 16.26 10.51
CA LYS A 196 -5.49 15.74 11.37
C LYS A 196 -5.71 16.67 12.56
N THR A 197 -6.86 16.57 13.18
CA THR A 197 -7.17 17.22 14.46
C THR A 197 -7.50 16.10 15.44
N LEU A 198 -6.77 16.04 16.55
CA LEU A 198 -6.98 15.05 17.61
C LEU A 198 -8.19 15.42 18.48
N ASP A 199 -8.66 14.45 19.25
CA ASP A 199 -9.74 14.66 20.22
C ASP A 199 -9.20 15.60 21.33
N GLY A 200 -9.74 16.82 21.37
CA GLY A 200 -9.19 17.94 22.15
C GLY A 200 -8.79 19.16 21.30
N GLY A 201 -8.91 19.08 19.97
CA GLY A 201 -8.72 20.22 19.08
C GLY A 201 -7.27 20.49 18.67
N LEU A 202 -6.34 19.64 19.07
CA LEU A 202 -4.92 19.77 18.71
C LEU A 202 -4.72 19.43 17.23
N ASN A 203 -4.18 20.38 16.45
CA ASN A 203 -3.84 20.14 15.06
C ASN A 203 -2.49 19.43 14.94
N VAL A 204 -2.47 18.34 14.19
CA VAL A 204 -1.31 17.49 14.01
C VAL A 204 -1.09 17.14 12.54
N ILE A 205 0.12 16.72 12.23
CA ILE A 205 0.58 16.26 10.93
C ILE A 205 1.02 14.81 11.07
N GLN A 206 0.63 14.01 10.09
CA GLN A 206 1.10 12.64 9.87
C GLN A 206 1.86 12.62 8.53
N LEU A 207 3.01 11.96 8.52
CA LEU A 207 3.84 11.76 7.33
C LEU A 207 3.76 10.30 6.94
N GLU A 208 3.14 10.04 5.81
CA GLU A 208 2.87 8.69 5.32
C GLU A 208 3.51 8.50 3.94
N THR A 209 3.63 7.25 3.51
CA THR A 209 4.05 6.91 2.15
C THR A 209 3.12 5.88 1.51
N ALA A 210 3.09 5.85 0.18
CA ALA A 210 2.27 4.93 -0.58
C ALA A 210 3.05 3.74 -1.14
N VAL A 211 2.55 2.51 -0.93
CA VAL A 211 3.20 1.31 -1.49
C VAL A 211 3.30 1.38 -3.02
N GLY A 212 2.25 1.87 -3.68
CA GLY A 212 2.25 2.04 -5.13
C GLY A 212 3.19 3.13 -5.64
N ALA A 213 3.62 4.08 -4.79
CA ALA A 213 4.56 5.14 -5.19
C ALA A 213 5.96 4.59 -5.50
N ALA A 214 6.33 3.47 -4.87
CA ALA A 214 7.62 2.85 -5.06
C ALA A 214 7.84 2.30 -6.47
N ILE A 215 6.80 2.17 -7.31
CA ILE A 215 6.87 1.61 -8.67
C ILE A 215 7.97 2.25 -9.55
N LYS A 216 8.31 3.52 -9.31
CA LYS A 216 9.37 4.25 -10.02
C LYS A 216 10.80 3.75 -9.70
N SER A 217 10.99 3.13 -8.54
CA SER A 217 12.28 2.58 -8.09
C SER A 217 12.56 1.19 -8.64
N PHE A 218 11.57 0.52 -9.22
CA PHE A 218 11.71 -0.84 -9.74
C PHE A 218 11.99 -0.84 -11.24
N GLU A 219 12.74 -1.85 -11.69
CA GLU A 219 13.03 -2.04 -13.11
C GLU A 219 11.93 -2.84 -13.81
N ASN A 220 11.72 -2.56 -15.09
CA ASN A 220 10.66 -3.18 -15.91
C ASN A 220 9.28 -3.11 -15.22
N SER A 221 8.93 -1.97 -14.64
CA SER A 221 7.61 -1.79 -14.05
C SER A 221 6.52 -1.85 -15.12
N LEU A 222 5.36 -2.42 -14.76
CA LEU A 222 4.26 -2.65 -15.69
C LEU A 222 2.90 -2.33 -15.03
N GLY A 223 2.01 -1.68 -15.79
CA GLY A 223 0.60 -1.56 -15.44
C GLY A 223 -0.25 -2.52 -16.25
N ILE A 224 -1.14 -3.27 -15.60
CA ILE A 224 -2.09 -4.17 -16.29
C ILE A 224 -3.50 -3.66 -16.05
N ASN A 225 -4.25 -3.37 -17.12
CA ASN A 225 -5.65 -2.99 -17.00
C ASN A 225 -6.53 -4.23 -16.76
N VAL A 226 -7.05 -4.36 -15.55
CA VAL A 226 -7.88 -5.48 -15.10
C VAL A 226 -9.36 -5.12 -15.10
N PRO A 227 -10.26 -6.11 -15.28
CA PRO A 227 -11.69 -5.89 -15.12
C PRO A 227 -12.01 -5.43 -13.69
N ARG A 228 -13.06 -4.61 -13.56
CA ARG A 228 -13.51 -4.08 -12.27
C ARG A 228 -13.91 -5.16 -11.25
N SER A 229 -14.17 -6.39 -11.70
CA SER A 229 -14.38 -7.53 -10.80
C SER A 229 -13.21 -7.79 -9.85
N ARG A 230 -12.00 -7.31 -10.18
CA ARG A 230 -10.81 -7.39 -9.30
C ARG A 230 -10.65 -6.21 -8.33
N PHE A 231 -11.54 -5.22 -8.42
CA PHE A 231 -11.56 -4.03 -7.57
C PHE A 231 -12.96 -3.83 -6.99
N LEU A 232 -13.21 -4.54 -5.88
CA LEU A 232 -14.45 -4.50 -5.11
C LEU A 232 -14.14 -4.16 -3.64
N PRO A 233 -13.74 -2.91 -3.35
CA PRO A 233 -13.45 -2.45 -2.00
C PRO A 233 -14.74 -2.25 -1.18
N VAL A 234 -14.79 -2.81 0.03
CA VAL A 234 -15.89 -2.63 0.98
C VAL A 234 -15.47 -1.62 2.05
N LYS A 235 -15.91 -0.36 1.92
CA LYS A 235 -15.49 0.75 2.81
C LYS A 235 -16.61 1.28 3.68
N THR A 236 -17.85 1.13 3.23
CA THR A 236 -19.06 1.62 3.90
C THR A 236 -20.04 0.47 4.16
N THR A 237 -21.01 0.72 5.02
CA THR A 237 -22.11 -0.22 5.26
C THR A 237 -22.98 -0.43 4.01
N SER A 238 -23.07 0.56 3.13
CA SER A 238 -23.72 0.43 1.83
C SER A 238 -22.98 -0.57 0.93
N ASP A 239 -21.64 -0.52 0.90
CA ASP A 239 -20.84 -1.50 0.16
C ASP A 239 -21.02 -2.91 0.75
N LEU A 240 -21.11 -3.00 2.07
CA LEU A 240 -21.35 -4.27 2.77
C LEU A 240 -22.71 -4.88 2.40
N LEU A 241 -23.77 -4.07 2.27
CA LEU A 241 -25.09 -4.54 1.86
C LEU A 241 -25.10 -5.12 0.42
N LEU A 242 -24.21 -4.66 -0.45
CA LEU A 242 -24.13 -5.13 -1.83
C LEU A 242 -23.44 -6.51 -1.97
N VAL A 243 -22.71 -6.94 -0.93
CA VAL A 243 -21.92 -8.20 -0.97
C VAL A 243 -22.48 -9.30 -0.05
N ILE A 244 -23.51 -8.98 0.74
CA ILE A 244 -24.28 -9.93 1.55
C ILE A 244 -25.49 -10.40 0.71
#